data_AF-A0A1X3J1I9-F1
#
_entry.id   AF-A0A1X3J1I9-F1
#
_cell.length_a   1.000
_cell.length_b   1.000
_cell.length_c   1.000
_cell.angle_alpha   90.00
_cell.angle_beta   90.00
_cell.angle_gamma   90.00
#
_symmetry.space_group_name_H-M   'P 1'
#
loop_
_entity.id
_entity.type
_entity.pdbx_description
1 polymer ?
#
loop_
_entity_poly.entity_id
_entity_poly.type
_entity_poly.pdbx_seq_one_letter_code
_entity_poly.pdbx_strand_id
1 'polypeptide(L)'
;MHRGDLVVEGNIESNQKLIVLGNLTVKGNISTFSLSNPWVILGNVTATNIVTDSPLLITGSINASGLVFIDSYYDNPSTIKGSINARGIFINDIIAPVVASSTNSEFMVRASDKNDTENVKKALMIINPDAYYWGLINDEDALKEIFKRSNIRMAGNVCNQMKKEALFRPKPSPELVQELQMLDEGNVAAFEGRDIATFDLAIMRTLPRLKGISANLRKQLIVTLRIRTWWGIVICFSLVISGPRWMTLTFFALISFLALKEYCTLISVHFPRWLYLVIPLNYLLIGFNCFELFLLFIPLTGFLILATWRVFVGDPSGFLHIVSAIFWGWIMTVFALSHTAWLLMLPTINIQGGALLVLFLLALTGSNNIAQYLWGKSCGRRKVVPKVSPGKTLEGLVGGVITTMIASLIIGPLLTPLNTLQALLAGLLIGISGFCGDVVMSAIKRDIGVKDSGKLLPGHGGLLDRIDSLIFTATVFFYFIRYCCY
;
A
#
# COMPACT_ATOMS: atom_id res chain seq x y z
N MET A 1 -16.78 38.23 -9.08
CA MET A 1 -17.79 37.61 -9.96
C MET A 1 -18.09 38.58 -11.07
N HIS A 2 -18.03 38.15 -12.34
CA HIS A 2 -18.29 38.98 -13.52
C HIS A 2 -19.43 38.36 -14.35
N ARG A 3 -20.34 39.20 -14.87
CA ARG A 3 -21.45 38.77 -15.73
C ARG A 3 -21.19 39.25 -17.16
N GLY A 4 -21.23 38.33 -18.13
CA GLY A 4 -20.84 38.59 -19.52
C GLY A 4 -19.38 38.24 -19.81
N ASP A 5 -18.93 38.57 -21.01
CA ASP A 5 -17.56 38.29 -21.45
C ASP A 5 -16.55 39.18 -20.70
N LEU A 6 -15.46 38.56 -20.25
CA LEU A 6 -14.38 39.21 -19.54
C LEU A 6 -13.11 39.18 -20.39
N VAL A 7 -12.62 40.35 -20.76
CA VAL A 7 -11.35 40.52 -21.45
C VAL A 7 -10.34 41.16 -20.51
N VAL A 8 -9.20 40.50 -20.32
CA VAL A 8 -8.10 41.00 -19.51
C VAL A 8 -6.88 41.18 -20.42
N GLU A 9 -6.36 42.41 -20.43
CA GLU A 9 -5.09 42.75 -21.08
C GLU A 9 -3.95 42.52 -20.08
N GLY A 10 -3.01 41.62 -20.41
CA GLY A 10 -1.89 41.26 -19.54
C GLY A 10 -2.02 39.91 -18.83
N ASN A 11 -1.13 39.65 -17.87
CA ASN A 11 -1.10 38.40 -17.10
C ASN A 11 -2.07 38.45 -15.92
N ILE A 12 -2.67 37.31 -15.58
CA ILE A 12 -3.45 37.12 -14.36
C ILE A 12 -2.69 36.19 -13.42
N GLU A 13 -2.26 36.72 -12.28
CA GLU A 13 -1.76 35.96 -11.14
C GLU A 13 -2.73 36.14 -9.98
N SER A 14 -3.43 35.07 -9.57
CA SER A 14 -4.44 35.20 -8.51
C SER A 14 -4.62 33.95 -7.68
N ASN A 15 -4.74 34.15 -6.37
CA ASN A 15 -5.10 33.13 -5.39
C ASN A 15 -6.55 33.28 -4.92
N GLN A 16 -7.33 34.13 -5.59
CA GLN A 16 -8.73 34.41 -5.23
C GLN A 16 -9.72 33.69 -6.13
N LYS A 17 -10.93 33.51 -5.62
CA LYS A 17 -12.04 32.89 -6.34
C LYS A 17 -12.50 33.78 -7.49
N LEU A 18 -12.48 33.24 -8.70
CA LEU A 18 -13.05 33.91 -9.89
C LEU A 18 -14.30 33.17 -10.36
N ILE A 19 -15.35 33.94 -10.65
CA ILE A 19 -16.57 33.43 -11.28
C ILE A 19 -16.87 34.33 -12.48
N VAL A 20 -16.89 33.75 -13.68
CA VAL A 20 -17.23 34.42 -14.94
C VAL A 20 -18.43 33.72 -15.55
N LEU A 21 -19.52 34.47 -15.72
CA LEU A 21 -20.75 34.01 -16.38
C LEU A 21 -20.71 34.45 -17.86
N GLY A 22 -19.75 33.93 -18.61
CA GLY A 22 -19.42 34.30 -20.00
C GLY A 22 -18.04 33.78 -20.43
N ASN A 23 -17.53 34.23 -21.56
CA ASN A 23 -16.19 33.87 -22.03
C ASN A 23 -15.10 34.62 -21.24
N LEU A 24 -13.96 33.96 -21.01
CA LEU A 24 -12.77 34.57 -20.44
C LEU A 24 -11.68 34.66 -21.51
N THR A 25 -11.23 35.88 -21.82
CA THR A 25 -10.14 36.13 -22.77
C THR A 25 -9.02 36.86 -22.06
N VAL A 26 -7.86 36.24 -21.96
CA VAL A 26 -6.67 36.80 -21.32
C VAL A 26 -5.60 36.95 -22.39
N LYS A 27 -5.22 38.18 -22.73
CA LYS A 27 -4.11 38.44 -23.65
C LYS A 27 -2.78 38.38 -22.88
N GLY A 28 -2.49 37.21 -22.32
CA GLY A 28 -1.35 36.95 -21.46
C GLY A 28 -1.43 35.58 -20.79
N ASN A 29 -0.62 35.38 -19.76
CA ASN A 29 -0.58 34.13 -18.99
C ASN A 29 -1.63 34.14 -17.87
N ILE A 30 -2.21 32.98 -17.60
CA ILE A 30 -3.02 32.72 -16.41
C ILE A 30 -2.20 31.85 -15.47
N SER A 31 -2.01 32.30 -14.23
CA SER A 31 -1.37 31.57 -13.14
C SER A 31 -2.27 31.64 -11.90
N THR A 32 -2.69 30.48 -11.39
CA THR A 32 -3.46 30.40 -10.14
C THR A 32 -2.83 29.43 -9.16
N PHE A 33 -2.77 29.82 -7.89
CA PHE A 33 -2.13 29.06 -6.82
C PHE A 33 -3.03 29.00 -5.57
N SER A 34 -4.24 28.44 -5.68
CA SER A 34 -5.16 28.33 -4.54
C SER A 34 -6.05 27.08 -4.56
N LEU A 35 -5.74 26.14 -3.66
CA LEU A 35 -6.48 24.88 -3.49
C LEU A 35 -7.94 25.05 -3.00
N SER A 36 -8.28 26.21 -2.42
CA SER A 36 -9.58 26.48 -1.79
C SER A 36 -10.52 27.36 -2.63
N ASN A 37 -10.02 27.99 -3.69
CA ASN A 37 -10.75 29.01 -4.45
C ASN A 37 -10.98 28.58 -5.91
N PRO A 38 -12.06 27.84 -6.20
CA PRO A 38 -12.30 27.32 -7.54
C PRO A 38 -12.63 28.45 -8.53
N TRP A 39 -12.11 28.32 -9.73
CA TRP A 39 -12.44 29.20 -10.85
C TRP A 39 -13.61 28.60 -11.63
N VAL A 40 -14.72 29.34 -11.71
CA VAL A 40 -15.93 28.91 -12.41
C VAL A 40 -16.15 29.79 -13.63
N ILE A 41 -16.08 29.21 -14.82
CA ILE A 41 -16.20 29.91 -16.10
C ILE A 41 -17.28 29.21 -16.94
N LEU A 42 -18.42 29.87 -17.10
CA LEU A 42 -19.53 29.35 -17.91
C LEU A 42 -19.39 29.76 -19.39
N GLY A 43 -18.23 29.48 -20.00
CA GLY A 43 -17.89 29.88 -21.36
C GLY A 43 -16.54 29.33 -21.82
N ASN A 44 -16.03 29.84 -22.94
CA ASN A 44 -14.71 29.48 -23.46
C ASN A 44 -13.61 30.25 -22.73
N VAL A 45 -12.43 29.65 -22.63
CA VAL A 45 -11.23 30.29 -22.07
C VAL A 45 -10.19 30.44 -23.16
N THR A 46 -9.67 31.66 -23.34
CA THR A 46 -8.56 31.93 -24.25
C THR A 46 -7.41 32.60 -23.49
N ALA A 47 -6.19 32.09 -23.68
CA ALA A 47 -5.00 32.60 -23.00
C ALA A 47 -3.71 32.34 -23.79
N THR A 48 -2.59 32.96 -23.40
CA THR A 48 -1.27 32.62 -23.96
C THR A 48 -0.74 31.33 -23.36
N ASN A 49 -0.67 31.24 -22.03
CA ASN A 49 -0.40 30.02 -21.28
C ASN A 49 -1.38 29.95 -20.10
N ILE A 50 -1.70 28.74 -19.64
CA ILE A 50 -2.55 28.50 -18.46
C ILE A 50 -1.78 27.58 -17.52
N VAL A 51 -1.58 28.02 -16.28
CA VAL A 51 -1.00 27.22 -15.20
C VAL A 51 -1.94 27.37 -14.00
N THR A 52 -2.53 26.29 -13.54
CA THR A 52 -3.53 26.36 -12.48
C THR A 52 -3.42 25.17 -11.55
N ASP A 53 -3.23 25.49 -10.27
CA ASP A 53 -3.32 24.53 -9.17
C ASP A 53 -4.69 24.61 -8.46
N SER A 54 -5.55 25.51 -8.92
CA SER A 54 -6.91 25.72 -8.41
C SER A 54 -7.92 24.87 -9.20
N PRO A 55 -8.98 24.32 -8.55
CA PRO A 55 -10.01 23.57 -9.26
C PRO A 55 -10.74 24.43 -10.30
N LEU A 56 -10.84 23.93 -11.54
CA LEU A 56 -11.52 24.62 -12.64
C LEU A 56 -12.88 23.99 -12.94
N LEU A 57 -13.92 24.82 -13.07
CA LEU A 57 -15.20 24.44 -13.64
C LEU A 57 -15.43 25.25 -14.92
N ILE A 58 -15.18 24.64 -16.08
CA ILE A 58 -15.30 25.28 -17.40
C ILE A 58 -16.33 24.54 -18.25
N THR A 59 -17.37 25.25 -18.70
CA THR A 59 -18.39 24.64 -19.57
C THR A 59 -18.06 24.69 -21.06
N GLY A 60 -17.15 25.58 -21.49
CA GLY A 60 -16.69 25.70 -22.87
C GLY A 60 -15.33 25.04 -23.13
N SER A 61 -14.72 25.40 -24.26
CA SER A 61 -13.39 24.95 -24.68
C SER A 61 -12.28 25.87 -24.17
N ILE A 62 -11.09 25.30 -23.99
CA ILE A 62 -9.86 26.02 -23.67
C ILE A 62 -9.01 26.14 -24.93
N ASN A 63 -8.68 27.37 -25.33
CA ASN A 63 -7.76 27.64 -26.43
C ASN A 63 -6.56 28.43 -25.92
N ALA A 64 -5.39 27.78 -25.84
CA ALA A 64 -4.14 28.44 -25.47
C ALA A 64 -3.16 28.44 -26.63
N SER A 65 -2.48 29.57 -26.88
CA SER A 65 -1.44 29.60 -27.93
C SER A 65 -0.15 28.85 -27.54
N GLY A 66 0.05 28.63 -26.24
CA GLY A 66 1.22 27.99 -25.64
C GLY A 66 0.86 26.74 -24.82
N LEU A 67 1.22 26.73 -23.55
CA LEU A 67 1.08 25.60 -22.63
C LEU A 67 -0.20 25.69 -21.78
N VAL A 68 -0.82 24.54 -21.51
CA VAL A 68 -1.90 24.38 -20.52
C VAL A 68 -1.44 23.36 -19.49
N PHE A 69 -1.36 23.78 -18.24
CA PHE A 69 -1.03 22.97 -17.07
C PHE A 69 -2.15 23.11 -16.05
N ILE A 70 -2.79 21.99 -15.73
CA ILE A 70 -3.90 21.91 -14.77
C ILE A 70 -3.57 20.82 -13.76
N ASP A 71 -3.28 21.23 -12.52
CA ASP A 71 -3.03 20.31 -11.41
C ASP A 71 -4.15 20.48 -10.39
N SER A 72 -5.16 19.60 -10.42
CA SER A 72 -6.22 19.59 -9.40
C SER A 72 -5.99 18.48 -8.39
N TYR A 73 -6.07 18.84 -7.09
CA TYR A 73 -5.98 17.88 -5.99
C TYR A 73 -7.22 16.98 -5.90
N TYR A 74 -7.02 15.72 -5.48
CA TYR A 74 -8.02 14.64 -5.41
C TYR A 74 -9.38 15.04 -4.79
N ASP A 75 -9.40 15.97 -3.83
CA ASP A 75 -10.61 16.36 -3.11
C ASP A 75 -11.52 17.32 -3.90
N ASN A 76 -11.01 18.03 -4.92
CA ASN A 76 -11.78 18.97 -5.75
C ASN A 76 -11.28 18.94 -7.23
N PRO A 77 -11.67 17.93 -8.01
CA PRO A 77 -11.20 17.74 -9.37
C PRO A 77 -11.78 18.77 -10.35
N SER A 78 -11.00 19.12 -11.37
CA SER A 78 -11.44 20.04 -12.42
C SER A 78 -12.44 19.39 -13.35
N THR A 79 -13.48 20.14 -13.74
CA THR A 79 -14.51 19.72 -14.69
C THR A 79 -14.48 20.63 -15.91
N ILE A 80 -14.11 20.06 -17.06
CA ILE A 80 -14.07 20.76 -18.36
C ILE A 80 -14.97 19.99 -19.33
N LYS A 81 -15.99 20.66 -19.87
CA LYS A 81 -16.93 20.02 -20.82
C LYS A 81 -16.52 20.15 -22.29
N GLY A 82 -15.70 21.13 -22.63
CA GLY A 82 -15.26 21.39 -24.01
C GLY A 82 -13.93 20.73 -24.38
N SER A 83 -13.39 21.13 -25.54
CA SER A 83 -12.09 20.69 -26.03
C SER A 83 -10.94 21.53 -25.46
N ILE A 84 -9.74 20.95 -25.37
CA ILE A 84 -8.51 21.69 -25.03
C ILE A 84 -7.62 21.72 -26.27
N ASN A 85 -7.34 22.92 -26.75
CA ASN A 85 -6.45 23.18 -27.88
C ASN A 85 -5.27 24.02 -27.40
N ALA A 86 -4.07 23.44 -27.41
CA ALA A 86 -2.85 24.09 -26.95
C ALA A 86 -1.61 23.48 -27.62
N ARG A 87 -0.45 24.16 -27.56
CA ARG A 87 0.82 23.57 -28.03
C ARG A 87 1.25 22.40 -27.14
N GLY A 88 1.10 22.53 -25.82
CA GLY A 88 1.31 21.42 -24.87
C GLY A 88 0.25 21.40 -23.77
N ILE A 89 -0.12 20.20 -23.33
CA ILE A 89 -1.21 19.96 -22.37
C ILE A 89 -0.71 19.03 -21.26
N PHE A 90 -0.84 19.46 -20.01
CA PHE A 90 -0.56 18.70 -18.80
C PHE A 90 -1.78 18.78 -17.92
N ILE A 91 -2.34 17.63 -17.54
CA ILE A 91 -3.51 17.60 -16.69
C ILE A 91 -3.41 16.48 -15.68
N ASN A 92 -3.68 16.81 -14.42
CA ASN A 92 -3.81 15.88 -13.31
C ASN A 92 -5.27 15.86 -12.82
N ASP A 93 -5.87 14.67 -12.76
CA ASP A 93 -7.24 14.36 -12.30
C ASP A 93 -8.40 15.19 -12.90
N ILE A 94 -9.06 14.67 -13.95
CA ILE A 94 -10.28 15.24 -14.59
C ILE A 94 -11.47 14.25 -14.52
N ILE A 95 -12.66 14.76 -14.21
CA ILE A 95 -13.90 13.95 -14.11
C ILE A 95 -14.73 13.88 -15.41
N ALA A 96 -14.42 14.66 -16.44
CA ALA A 96 -15.23 14.77 -17.67
C ALA A 96 -14.50 14.28 -18.95
N PRO A 97 -15.24 13.86 -20.00
CA PRO A 97 -14.65 13.52 -21.30
C PRO A 97 -14.10 14.78 -21.97
N VAL A 98 -12.77 14.89 -22.00
CA VAL A 98 -12.07 16.02 -22.66
C VAL A 98 -11.47 15.53 -23.98
N VAL A 99 -11.76 16.28 -25.06
CA VAL A 99 -11.07 16.10 -26.35
C VAL A 99 -9.86 17.03 -26.36
N ALA A 100 -8.67 16.47 -26.19
CA ALA A 100 -7.40 17.21 -26.23
C ALA A 100 -6.74 17.06 -27.60
N SER A 101 -6.39 18.18 -28.23
CA SER A 101 -5.64 18.21 -29.50
C SER A 101 -4.45 19.15 -29.37
N SER A 102 -3.22 18.65 -29.57
CA SER A 102 -2.03 19.49 -29.75
C SER A 102 -1.72 19.61 -31.23
N THR A 103 -1.71 20.85 -31.73
CA THR A 103 -1.53 21.12 -33.16
C THR A 103 -0.08 21.17 -33.61
N ASN A 104 0.93 21.14 -32.73
CA ASN A 104 2.34 21.05 -33.09
C ASN A 104 3.25 20.73 -31.88
N SER A 105 3.88 19.54 -31.90
CA SER A 105 5.10 19.08 -31.21
C SER A 105 5.24 19.21 -29.67
N GLU A 106 5.49 18.04 -29.04
CA GLU A 106 6.05 17.76 -27.70
C GLU A 106 5.12 17.69 -26.47
N PHE A 107 4.90 16.45 -25.98
CA PHE A 107 4.66 16.20 -24.57
C PHE A 107 6.00 16.38 -23.82
N MET A 108 6.15 17.47 -23.07
CA MET A 108 7.40 17.85 -22.39
C MET A 108 7.26 17.78 -20.85
N VAL A 109 7.45 16.60 -20.26
CA VAL A 109 7.53 16.47 -18.79
C VAL A 109 8.89 17.03 -18.33
N ARG A 110 8.90 18.23 -17.74
CA ARG A 110 10.13 18.81 -17.17
C ARG A 110 10.22 18.50 -15.68
N ALA A 111 11.08 17.54 -15.35
CA ALA A 111 11.56 17.32 -14.01
C ALA A 111 12.41 18.54 -13.59
N SER A 112 12.01 19.21 -12.52
CA SER A 112 12.94 20.02 -11.74
C SER A 112 13.60 19.08 -10.73
N ASP A 113 14.92 19.03 -10.75
CA ASP A 113 15.82 18.11 -10.05
C ASP A 113 15.93 16.64 -10.53
N LYS A 114 17.18 16.28 -10.85
CA LYS A 114 17.65 14.96 -11.32
C LYS A 114 17.43 13.80 -10.32
N ASN A 115 16.87 14.06 -9.14
CA ASN A 115 16.65 13.04 -8.11
C ASN A 115 15.18 12.70 -7.86
N ASP A 116 14.22 13.34 -8.55
CA ASP A 116 12.81 13.11 -8.25
C ASP A 116 12.14 12.17 -9.29
N THR A 117 12.44 10.87 -9.15
CA THR A 117 11.84 9.79 -9.96
C THR A 117 10.42 9.42 -9.51
N GLU A 118 9.88 10.08 -8.49
CA GLU A 118 8.57 9.79 -7.91
C GLU A 118 7.46 10.58 -8.61
N ASN A 119 7.74 11.83 -9.00
CA ASN A 119 6.81 12.66 -9.75
C ASN A 119 6.62 12.21 -11.21
N VAL A 120 7.65 11.61 -11.83
CA VAL A 120 7.53 10.95 -13.15
C VAL A 120 6.62 9.71 -13.10
N LYS A 121 6.56 9.00 -11.97
CA LYS A 121 5.66 7.84 -11.79
C LYS A 121 4.20 8.26 -11.63
N LYS A 122 3.94 9.40 -10.97
CA LYS A 122 2.59 9.95 -10.80
C LYS A 122 2.00 10.46 -12.12
N ALA A 123 2.81 11.11 -12.95
CA ALA A 123 2.35 11.62 -14.25
C ALA A 123 1.93 10.51 -15.25
N LEU A 124 2.52 9.32 -15.16
CA LEU A 124 2.16 8.15 -16.00
C LEU A 124 0.95 7.36 -15.48
N MET A 125 0.39 7.71 -14.32
CA MET A 125 -0.77 7.02 -13.71
C MET A 125 -2.14 7.55 -14.17
N ILE A 126 -2.18 8.59 -15.02
CA ILE A 126 -3.41 9.29 -15.43
C ILE A 126 -4.10 8.59 -16.62
N ILE A 127 -4.08 7.25 -16.63
CA ILE A 127 -4.96 6.43 -17.47
C ILE A 127 -5.58 5.39 -16.53
N ASN A 128 -6.69 5.77 -15.90
CA ASN A 128 -7.70 4.95 -15.22
C ASN A 128 -7.18 3.83 -14.26
N PRO A 129 -7.33 3.98 -12.92
CA PRO A 129 -6.78 3.06 -11.94
C PRO A 129 -7.69 1.86 -11.72
N ASP A 130 -7.88 1.03 -12.75
CA ASP A 130 -8.38 -0.32 -12.58
C ASP A 130 -7.34 -1.31 -13.13
N ALA A 131 -6.92 -2.22 -12.27
CA ALA A 131 -5.83 -3.17 -12.44
C ALA A 131 -6.07 -4.26 -13.51
N TYR A 132 -6.86 -3.99 -14.55
CA TYR A 132 -7.18 -4.94 -15.63
C TYR A 132 -6.46 -4.67 -16.96
N TYR A 133 -5.82 -3.51 -17.17
CA TYR A 133 -5.21 -3.15 -18.46
C TYR A 133 -3.67 -3.24 -18.53
N TRP A 134 -2.96 -3.56 -17.44
CA TRP A 134 -1.50 -3.74 -17.50
C TRP A 134 -1.06 -4.99 -18.29
N GLY A 135 -1.97 -5.93 -18.53
CA GLY A 135 -1.80 -7.01 -19.52
C GLY A 135 -1.97 -6.52 -20.96
N LEU A 136 -2.88 -5.58 -21.21
CA LEU A 136 -3.19 -5.04 -22.54
C LEU A 136 -2.12 -4.07 -23.07
N ILE A 137 -1.45 -3.30 -22.20
CA ILE A 137 -0.33 -2.42 -22.60
C ILE A 137 0.84 -3.22 -23.20
N ASN A 138 0.90 -4.54 -22.95
CA ASN A 138 1.96 -5.43 -23.43
C ASN A 138 1.56 -6.32 -24.61
N ASP A 139 0.30 -6.24 -25.08
CA ASP A 139 -0.27 -7.03 -26.15
C ASP A 139 -0.57 -6.13 -27.36
N GLU A 140 0.23 -6.27 -28.41
CA GLU A 140 0.25 -5.38 -29.58
C GLU A 140 -1.06 -5.45 -30.38
N ASP A 141 -1.72 -6.61 -30.38
CA ASP A 141 -2.95 -6.84 -31.14
C ASP A 141 -4.19 -6.32 -30.39
N ALA A 142 -4.22 -6.46 -29.06
CA ALA A 142 -5.28 -5.89 -28.23
C ALA A 142 -5.28 -4.36 -28.22
N LEU A 143 -4.09 -3.73 -28.23
CA LEU A 143 -3.94 -2.29 -28.42
C LEU A 143 -4.46 -1.87 -29.80
N LYS A 144 -4.05 -2.55 -30.88
CA LYS A 144 -4.52 -2.27 -32.25
C LYS A 144 -6.04 -2.38 -32.37
N GLU A 145 -6.67 -3.38 -31.76
CA GLU A 145 -8.13 -3.59 -31.77
C GLU A 145 -8.89 -2.47 -31.04
N ILE A 146 -8.39 -2.04 -29.88
CA ILE A 146 -8.93 -0.90 -29.11
C ILE A 146 -8.78 0.40 -29.92
N PHE A 147 -7.64 0.60 -30.57
CA PHE A 147 -7.39 1.80 -31.40
C PHE A 147 -8.21 1.83 -32.69
N LYS A 148 -8.47 0.66 -33.29
CA LYS A 148 -9.32 0.51 -34.48
C LYS A 148 -10.80 0.81 -34.16
N ARG A 149 -11.24 0.52 -32.93
CA ARG A 149 -12.60 0.83 -32.45
C ARG A 149 -12.76 2.24 -31.88
N SER A 150 -11.67 2.91 -31.49
CA SER A 150 -11.71 4.24 -30.84
C SER A 150 -11.36 5.43 -31.77
N ASN A 151 -11.06 5.20 -33.04
CA ASN A 151 -10.76 6.25 -34.03
C ASN A 151 -9.57 7.17 -33.64
N ILE A 152 -8.61 6.66 -32.86
CA ILE A 152 -7.42 7.38 -32.41
C ILE A 152 -6.22 7.00 -33.32
N ARG A 153 -5.56 7.99 -33.93
CA ARG A 153 -4.26 7.82 -34.62
C ARG A 153 -3.15 8.48 -33.82
N MET A 154 -2.12 7.73 -33.44
CA MET A 154 -0.91 8.29 -32.84
C MET A 154 0.18 8.54 -33.90
N ALA A 155 0.88 9.67 -33.78
CA ALA A 155 2.09 9.96 -34.53
C ALA A 155 3.24 9.03 -34.07
N GLY A 156 3.94 8.40 -35.03
CA GLY A 156 4.89 7.30 -34.80
C GLY A 156 6.06 7.58 -33.83
N ASN A 157 6.33 8.85 -33.50
CA ASN A 157 7.42 9.22 -32.59
C ASN A 157 7.09 8.97 -31.11
N VAL A 158 5.82 9.05 -30.70
CA VAL A 158 5.42 8.83 -29.29
C VAL A 158 5.57 7.36 -28.89
N CYS A 159 5.28 6.42 -29.81
CA CYS A 159 5.51 4.99 -29.59
C CYS A 159 7.01 4.67 -29.43
N ASN A 160 7.89 5.37 -30.16
CA ASN A 160 9.34 5.22 -30.04
C ASN A 160 9.90 5.86 -28.75
N GLN A 161 9.28 6.92 -28.25
CA GLN A 161 9.68 7.59 -27.02
C GLN A 161 9.21 6.83 -25.78
N MET A 162 7.99 6.27 -25.79
CA MET A 162 7.53 5.30 -24.78
C MET A 162 8.39 4.03 -24.76
N LYS A 163 8.86 3.55 -25.93
CA LYS A 163 9.88 2.48 -26.00
C LYS A 163 11.19 2.91 -25.31
N LYS A 164 11.67 4.15 -25.54
CA LYS A 164 12.89 4.69 -24.92
C LYS A 164 12.78 4.90 -23.40
N GLU A 165 11.63 5.30 -22.88
CA GLU A 165 11.41 5.49 -21.43
C GLU A 165 11.12 4.18 -20.69
N ALA A 166 10.45 3.22 -21.34
CA ALA A 166 10.43 1.83 -20.86
C ALA A 166 11.84 1.20 -20.82
N LEU A 167 12.76 1.70 -21.66
CA LEU A 167 14.18 1.32 -21.69
C LEU A 167 15.01 1.88 -20.49
N PHE A 168 14.50 2.86 -19.73
CA PHE A 168 15.20 3.43 -18.56
C PHE A 168 14.99 2.64 -17.26
N ARG A 169 14.16 1.58 -17.28
CA ARG A 169 14.16 0.58 -16.21
C ARG A 169 15.30 -0.40 -16.50
N PRO A 170 16.17 -0.73 -15.52
CA PRO A 170 17.24 -1.69 -15.76
C PRO A 170 16.63 -2.97 -16.32
N LYS A 171 16.98 -3.29 -17.57
CA LYS A 171 16.56 -4.53 -18.22
C LYS A 171 17.01 -5.69 -17.32
N PRO A 172 16.18 -6.74 -17.16
CA PRO A 172 16.65 -7.96 -16.50
C PRO A 172 17.96 -8.38 -17.17
N SER A 173 18.96 -8.79 -16.37
CA SER A 173 20.27 -9.14 -16.91
C SER A 173 20.10 -10.16 -18.03
N PRO A 174 20.73 -9.97 -19.21
CA PRO A 174 20.56 -10.87 -20.35
C PRO A 174 20.81 -12.34 -19.98
N GLU A 175 21.78 -12.57 -19.10
CA GLU A 175 22.12 -13.86 -18.51
C GLU A 175 20.92 -14.48 -17.76
N LEU A 176 20.26 -13.73 -16.87
CA LEU A 176 19.09 -14.21 -16.13
C LEU A 176 17.90 -14.50 -17.04
N VAL A 177 17.73 -13.72 -18.11
CA VAL A 177 16.66 -13.96 -19.10
C VAL A 177 16.93 -15.28 -19.84
N GLN A 178 18.16 -15.49 -20.33
CA GLN A 178 18.56 -16.71 -21.00
C GLN A 178 18.44 -17.94 -20.09
N GLU A 179 18.90 -17.85 -18.86
CA GLU A 179 18.78 -18.95 -17.87
C GLU A 179 17.32 -19.32 -17.59
N LEU A 180 16.43 -18.33 -17.43
CA LEU A 180 15.02 -18.58 -17.18
C LEU A 180 14.29 -19.12 -18.42
N GLN A 181 14.77 -18.80 -19.63
CA GLN A 181 14.29 -19.41 -20.88
C GLN A 181 14.79 -20.85 -21.01
N MET A 182 16.06 -21.13 -20.71
CA MET A 182 16.60 -22.49 -20.66
C MET A 182 15.85 -23.37 -19.66
N LEU A 183 15.49 -22.83 -18.49
CA LEU A 183 14.62 -23.51 -17.52
C LEU A 183 13.23 -23.82 -18.08
N ASP A 184 12.64 -22.90 -18.84
CA ASP A 184 11.31 -23.08 -19.45
C ASP A 184 11.33 -24.16 -20.54
N GLU A 185 12.47 -24.29 -21.22
CA GLU A 185 12.76 -25.34 -22.20
C GLU A 185 13.18 -26.68 -21.55
N GLY A 186 13.25 -26.76 -20.21
CA GLY A 186 13.56 -27.98 -19.46
C GLY A 186 15.06 -28.26 -19.28
N ASN A 187 15.93 -27.29 -19.59
CA ASN A 187 17.38 -27.44 -19.52
C ASN A 187 17.89 -26.97 -18.14
N VAL A 188 17.95 -27.91 -17.18
CA VAL A 188 18.19 -27.63 -15.75
C VAL A 188 19.66 -27.32 -15.42
N ALA A 189 20.60 -27.62 -16.34
CA ALA A 189 22.04 -27.50 -16.13
C ALA A 189 22.53 -26.04 -15.95
N ALA A 190 21.73 -25.04 -16.31
CA ALA A 190 22.09 -23.61 -16.18
C ALA A 190 22.07 -23.10 -14.72
N PHE A 191 21.67 -23.93 -13.75
CA PHE A 191 21.43 -23.52 -12.36
C PHE A 191 22.43 -24.04 -11.33
N GLU A 192 23.37 -24.88 -11.73
CA GLU A 192 24.40 -25.40 -10.82
C GLU A 192 25.41 -24.29 -10.49
N GLY A 193 25.47 -23.87 -9.21
CA GLY A 193 26.51 -22.97 -8.69
C GLY A 193 26.10 -21.53 -8.38
N ARG A 194 24.84 -21.12 -8.61
CA ARG A 194 24.34 -19.79 -8.19
C ARG A 194 23.99 -19.75 -6.71
N ASP A 195 24.39 -18.67 -6.04
CA ASP A 195 23.90 -18.38 -4.69
C ASP A 195 22.37 -18.22 -4.72
N ILE A 196 21.70 -19.01 -3.90
CA ILE A 196 20.25 -19.16 -3.98
C ILE A 196 19.55 -17.87 -3.51
N ALA A 197 20.18 -17.09 -2.63
CA ALA A 197 19.62 -15.87 -2.06
C ALA A 197 19.65 -14.71 -3.07
N THR A 198 20.79 -14.49 -3.72
CA THR A 198 20.91 -13.53 -4.83
C THR A 198 20.00 -13.88 -6.00
N PHE A 199 19.83 -15.18 -6.28
CA PHE A 199 18.90 -15.65 -7.30
C PHE A 199 17.42 -15.36 -6.98
N ASP A 200 16.96 -15.62 -5.75
CA ASP A 200 15.59 -15.30 -5.34
C ASP A 200 15.31 -13.80 -5.40
N LEU A 201 16.28 -12.97 -5.00
CA LEU A 201 16.19 -11.52 -5.07
C LEU A 201 16.14 -11.02 -6.53
N ALA A 202 16.91 -11.65 -7.41
CA ALA A 202 16.88 -11.39 -8.84
C ALA A 202 15.51 -11.75 -9.42
N ILE A 203 15.01 -12.98 -9.18
CA ILE A 203 13.68 -13.42 -9.58
C ILE A 203 12.62 -12.44 -9.08
N MET A 204 12.62 -12.06 -7.80
CA MET A 204 11.60 -11.16 -7.25
C MET A 204 11.53 -9.83 -8.02
N ARG A 205 12.68 -9.29 -8.43
CA ARG A 205 12.79 -8.01 -9.15
C ARG A 205 12.43 -8.15 -10.63
N THR A 206 12.70 -9.31 -11.24
CA THR A 206 12.63 -9.50 -12.70
C THR A 206 11.42 -10.30 -13.16
N LEU A 207 10.89 -11.23 -12.37
CA LEU A 207 9.75 -12.10 -12.73
C LEU A 207 8.51 -11.32 -13.18
N PRO A 208 8.10 -10.20 -12.55
CA PRO A 208 6.99 -9.39 -13.06
C PRO A 208 7.25 -8.79 -14.45
N ARG A 209 8.51 -8.69 -14.87
CA ARG A 209 9.00 -7.97 -16.05
C ARG A 209 9.35 -8.89 -17.23
N LEU A 210 9.45 -10.20 -17.01
CA LEU A 210 9.87 -11.17 -18.02
C LEU A 210 8.71 -11.54 -18.96
N LYS A 211 8.92 -11.34 -20.26
CA LYS A 211 8.09 -11.82 -21.37
C LYS A 211 8.67 -13.12 -21.91
N GLY A 212 7.82 -14.02 -22.43
CA GLY A 212 8.28 -15.25 -23.09
C GLY A 212 8.59 -16.43 -22.16
N ILE A 213 8.12 -16.40 -20.91
CA ILE A 213 8.19 -17.54 -19.97
C ILE A 213 6.78 -18.09 -19.78
N SER A 214 6.64 -19.43 -19.78
CA SER A 214 5.36 -20.10 -19.58
C SER A 214 4.69 -19.70 -18.26
N ALA A 215 3.36 -19.66 -18.27
CA ALA A 215 2.57 -19.38 -17.07
C ALA A 215 2.83 -20.43 -15.96
N ASN A 216 3.17 -21.67 -16.35
CA ASN A 216 3.49 -22.75 -15.43
C ASN A 216 4.83 -22.52 -14.72
N LEU A 217 5.90 -22.17 -15.46
CA LEU A 217 7.20 -21.89 -14.85
C LEU A 217 7.11 -20.66 -13.93
N ARG A 218 6.40 -19.60 -14.35
CA ARG A 218 6.16 -18.42 -13.51
C ARG A 218 5.47 -18.80 -12.18
N LYS A 219 4.46 -19.68 -12.25
CA LYS A 219 3.74 -20.16 -11.06
C LYS A 219 4.65 -21.01 -10.17
N GLN A 220 5.43 -21.92 -10.74
CA GLN A 220 6.40 -22.73 -9.99
C GLN A 220 7.44 -21.87 -9.29
N LEU A 221 8.05 -20.91 -9.99
CA LEU A 221 9.04 -19.99 -9.41
C LEU A 221 8.47 -19.21 -8.23
N ILE A 222 7.25 -18.66 -8.36
CA ILE A 222 6.59 -17.94 -7.24
C ILE A 222 6.35 -18.87 -6.06
N VAL A 223 5.89 -20.10 -6.29
CA VAL A 223 5.64 -21.09 -5.23
C VAL A 223 6.95 -21.48 -4.53
N THR A 224 8.00 -21.77 -5.29
CA THR A 224 9.32 -22.11 -4.75
C THR A 224 9.88 -20.97 -3.91
N LEU A 225 9.78 -19.73 -4.38
CA LEU A 225 10.23 -18.54 -3.66
C LEU A 225 9.46 -18.36 -2.34
N ARG A 226 8.16 -18.67 -2.34
CA ARG A 226 7.34 -18.66 -1.13
C ARG A 226 7.77 -19.74 -0.14
N ILE A 227 7.94 -20.98 -0.60
CA ILE A 227 8.35 -22.10 0.27
C ILE A 227 9.70 -21.79 0.92
N ARG A 228 10.67 -21.28 0.15
CA ARG A 228 12.01 -20.95 0.65
C ARG A 228 11.98 -19.81 1.66
N THR A 229 11.20 -18.75 1.39
CA THR A 229 11.01 -17.64 2.34
C THR A 229 10.36 -18.13 3.65
N TRP A 230 9.40 -19.05 3.56
CA TRP A 230 8.77 -19.66 4.74
C TRP A 230 9.77 -20.45 5.60
N TRP A 231 10.59 -21.31 4.98
CA TRP A 231 11.62 -22.03 5.71
C TRP A 231 12.64 -21.09 6.35
N GLY A 232 13.04 -20.01 5.67
CA GLY A 232 13.88 -18.97 6.23
C GLY A 232 13.27 -18.32 7.49
N ILE A 233 11.97 -17.98 7.43
CA ILE A 233 11.23 -17.44 8.58
C ILE A 233 11.18 -18.47 9.71
N VAL A 234 10.83 -19.72 9.43
CA VAL A 234 10.72 -20.79 10.45
C VAL A 234 12.06 -21.04 11.14
N ILE A 235 13.16 -21.12 10.38
CA ILE A 235 14.50 -21.35 10.95
C ILE A 235 14.91 -20.15 11.82
N CYS A 236 14.79 -18.94 11.29
CA CYS A 236 15.12 -17.72 12.04
C CYS A 236 14.29 -17.62 13.33
N PHE A 237 13.00 -17.87 13.23
CA PHE A 237 12.08 -17.82 14.36
C PHE A 237 12.39 -18.90 15.42
N SER A 238 12.70 -20.13 14.99
CA SER A 238 13.06 -21.24 15.88
C SER A 238 14.36 -20.96 16.63
N LEU A 239 15.37 -20.38 15.96
CA LEU A 239 16.63 -19.96 16.59
C LEU A 239 16.38 -18.86 17.64
N VAL A 240 15.56 -17.87 17.28
CA VAL A 240 15.23 -16.74 18.16
C VAL A 240 14.45 -17.17 19.40
N ILE A 241 13.48 -18.07 19.25
CA ILE A 241 12.67 -18.57 20.37
C ILE A 241 13.48 -19.48 21.30
N SER A 242 14.41 -20.27 20.74
CA SER A 242 15.23 -21.19 21.54
C SER A 242 16.34 -20.48 22.31
N GLY A 243 16.62 -19.21 21.96
CA GLY A 243 17.65 -18.41 22.60
C GLY A 243 17.20 -17.69 23.87
N PRO A 244 18.08 -16.82 24.42
CA PRO A 244 17.77 -16.04 25.60
C PRO A 244 16.70 -14.97 25.31
N ARG A 245 15.94 -14.60 26.35
CA ARG A 245 14.81 -13.65 26.28
C ARG A 245 15.13 -12.34 25.55
N TRP A 246 16.32 -11.79 25.77
CA TRP A 246 16.75 -10.54 25.12
C TRP A 246 16.84 -10.68 23.59
N MET A 247 17.17 -11.85 23.08
CA MET A 247 17.27 -12.12 21.64
C MET A 247 15.88 -12.08 21.00
N THR A 248 14.88 -12.65 21.68
CA THR A 248 13.49 -12.61 21.20
C THR A 248 12.87 -11.22 21.30
N LEU A 249 13.13 -10.47 22.38
CA LEU A 249 12.71 -9.07 22.49
C LEU A 249 13.32 -8.22 21.38
N THR A 250 14.62 -8.40 21.11
CA THR A 250 15.31 -7.70 20.01
C THR A 250 14.71 -8.06 18.66
N PHE A 251 14.40 -9.34 18.43
CA PHE A 251 13.79 -9.79 17.18
C PHE A 251 12.41 -9.18 16.95
N PHE A 252 11.51 -9.21 17.94
CA PHE A 252 10.20 -8.57 17.80
C PHE A 252 10.30 -7.05 17.69
N ALA A 253 11.27 -6.41 18.35
CA ALA A 253 11.56 -4.99 18.16
C ALA A 253 11.99 -4.69 16.71
N LEU A 254 12.81 -5.54 16.09
CA LEU A 254 13.19 -5.42 14.68
C LEU A 254 11.99 -5.61 13.75
N ILE A 255 11.11 -6.58 14.02
CA ILE A 255 9.86 -6.75 13.24
C ILE A 255 8.98 -5.51 13.38
N SER A 256 8.78 -4.98 14.60
CA SER A 256 8.04 -3.75 14.84
C SER A 256 8.64 -2.55 14.09
N PHE A 257 9.97 -2.44 14.04
CA PHE A 257 10.66 -1.40 13.28
C PHE A 257 10.42 -1.54 11.77
N LEU A 258 10.58 -2.74 11.21
CA LEU A 258 10.35 -3.00 9.79
C LEU A 258 8.89 -2.77 9.41
N ALA A 259 7.95 -3.21 10.25
CA ALA A 259 6.52 -3.01 10.07
C ALA A 259 6.13 -1.53 10.14
N LEU A 260 6.66 -0.78 11.12
CA LEU A 260 6.42 0.66 11.23
C LEU A 260 7.00 1.40 10.03
N LYS A 261 8.22 1.06 9.60
CA LYS A 261 8.85 1.66 8.43
C LYS A 261 8.04 1.41 7.15
N GLU A 262 7.56 0.18 6.96
CA GLU A 262 6.68 -0.16 5.84
C GLU A 262 5.36 0.60 5.91
N TYR A 263 4.76 0.70 7.10
CA TYR A 263 3.53 1.45 7.33
C TYR A 263 3.69 2.94 6.99
N CYS A 264 4.75 3.59 7.49
CA CYS A 264 5.03 4.99 7.19
C CYS A 264 5.26 5.24 5.70
N THR A 265 5.89 4.29 5.01
CA THR A 265 6.06 4.34 3.54
C THR A 265 4.71 4.20 2.84
N LEU A 266 3.81 3.36 3.37
CA LEU A 266 2.47 3.16 2.83
C LEU A 266 1.63 4.44 2.90
N ILE A 267 1.57 5.09 4.05
CA ILE A 267 0.77 6.30 4.27
C ILE A 267 1.40 7.58 3.70
N SER A 268 2.63 7.51 3.17
CA SER A 268 3.37 8.66 2.63
C SER A 268 3.50 9.86 3.59
N VAL A 269 3.49 9.60 4.90
CA VAL A 269 3.64 10.64 5.94
C VAL A 269 5.11 10.76 6.34
N HIS A 270 5.64 11.98 6.37
CA HIS A 270 7.00 12.23 6.85
C HIS A 270 7.12 11.87 8.34
N PHE A 271 7.86 10.81 8.63
CA PHE A 271 8.02 10.29 9.97
C PHE A 271 9.35 10.75 10.59
N PRO A 272 9.36 11.69 11.55
CA PRO A 272 10.61 12.12 12.16
C PRO A 272 11.29 10.99 12.93
N ARG A 273 12.63 10.94 12.85
CA ARG A 273 13.44 9.81 13.31
C ARG A 273 13.28 9.48 14.80
N TRP A 274 13.02 10.49 15.64
CA TRP A 274 12.87 10.31 17.08
C TRP A 274 11.60 9.54 17.45
N LEU A 275 10.56 9.52 16.60
CA LEU A 275 9.35 8.73 16.85
C LEU A 275 9.63 7.21 16.84
N TYR A 276 10.74 6.76 16.22
CA TYR A 276 11.15 5.36 16.30
C TYR A 276 11.68 4.96 17.69
N LEU A 277 12.02 5.92 18.56
CA LEU A 277 12.45 5.64 19.95
C LEU A 277 11.34 4.97 20.78
N VAL A 278 10.08 5.08 20.36
CA VAL A 278 8.97 4.36 20.99
C VAL A 278 9.21 2.85 21.00
N ILE A 279 9.91 2.30 20.00
CA ILE A 279 10.14 0.86 19.85
C ILE A 279 11.07 0.34 20.96
N PRO A 280 12.34 0.77 21.06
CA PRO A 280 13.22 0.28 22.11
C PRO A 280 12.66 0.57 23.50
N LEU A 281 12.03 1.72 23.73
CA LEU A 281 11.40 2.03 25.01
C LEU A 281 10.27 1.05 25.35
N ASN A 282 9.37 0.76 24.40
CA ASN A 282 8.29 -0.20 24.60
C ASN A 282 8.83 -1.58 24.94
N TYR A 283 9.80 -2.10 24.17
CA TYR A 283 10.38 -3.43 24.41
C TYR A 283 11.26 -3.51 25.67
N LEU A 284 11.86 -2.40 26.12
CA LEU A 284 12.54 -2.33 27.42
C LEU A 284 11.54 -2.46 28.57
N LEU A 285 10.35 -1.84 28.49
CA LEU A 285 9.30 -2.02 29.50
C LEU A 285 8.87 -3.49 29.62
N ILE A 286 8.82 -4.21 28.49
CA ILE A 286 8.59 -5.66 28.46
C ILE A 286 9.73 -6.41 29.17
N GLY A 287 10.98 -6.07 28.85
CA GLY A 287 12.16 -6.69 29.45
C GLY A 287 12.28 -6.48 30.97
N PHE A 288 11.87 -5.31 31.47
CA PHE A 288 11.80 -5.01 32.91
C PHE A 288 10.51 -5.47 33.59
N ASN A 289 9.60 -6.10 32.84
CA ASN A 289 8.32 -6.62 33.34
C ASN A 289 7.41 -5.53 33.97
N CYS A 290 7.48 -4.30 33.45
CA CYS A 290 6.68 -3.16 33.92
C CYS A 290 5.32 -3.11 33.19
N PHE A 291 4.39 -3.98 33.57
CA PHE A 291 3.14 -4.19 32.84
C PHE A 291 2.25 -2.94 32.78
N GLU A 292 2.05 -2.24 33.89
CA GLU A 292 1.19 -1.06 33.96
C GLU A 292 1.75 0.08 33.09
N LEU A 293 3.07 0.28 33.14
CA LEU A 293 3.74 1.28 32.30
C LEU A 293 3.65 0.91 30.82
N PHE A 294 3.82 -0.37 30.47
CA PHE A 294 3.64 -0.84 29.10
C PHE A 294 2.25 -0.51 28.55
N LEU A 295 1.19 -0.78 29.33
CA LEU A 295 -0.19 -0.49 28.95
C LEU A 295 -0.46 0.99 28.71
N LEU A 296 0.17 1.86 29.52
CA LEU A 296 -0.02 3.31 29.43
C LEU A 296 0.92 3.98 28.42
N PHE A 297 2.06 3.36 28.11
CA PHE A 297 3.15 4.01 27.40
C PHE A 297 2.75 4.47 26.00
N ILE A 298 2.25 3.58 25.14
CA ILE A 298 1.86 3.98 23.77
C ILE A 298 0.46 4.61 23.75
N PRO A 299 -0.59 3.95 24.29
CA PRO A 299 -1.97 4.45 24.15
C PRO A 299 -2.22 5.80 24.80
N LEU A 300 -1.62 6.05 25.97
CA LEU A 300 -1.80 7.30 26.71
C LEU A 300 -0.63 8.25 26.49
N THR A 301 0.58 7.87 26.95
CA THR A 301 1.73 8.78 26.95
C THR A 301 2.19 9.10 25.53
N GLY A 302 2.23 8.10 24.64
CA GLY A 302 2.58 8.26 23.23
C GLY A 302 1.60 9.19 22.52
N PHE A 303 0.30 8.99 22.70
CA PHE A 303 -0.73 9.87 22.15
C PHE A 303 -0.53 11.33 22.59
N LEU A 304 -0.34 11.57 23.88
CA LEU A 304 -0.14 12.93 24.42
C LEU A 304 1.14 13.59 23.88
N ILE A 305 2.25 12.86 23.83
CA ILE A 305 3.52 13.36 23.27
C ILE A 305 3.37 13.68 21.79
N LEU A 306 2.74 12.80 21.02
CA LEU A 306 2.54 12.97 19.58
C LEU A 306 1.66 14.18 19.26
N ALA A 307 0.52 14.30 19.96
CA ALA A 307 -0.41 15.41 19.78
C ALA A 307 0.26 16.74 20.15
N THR A 308 0.96 16.78 21.28
CA THR A 308 1.68 17.97 21.75
C THR A 308 2.81 18.36 20.81
N TRP A 309 3.62 17.40 20.35
CA TRP A 309 4.67 17.64 19.37
C TRP A 309 4.11 18.25 18.09
N ARG A 310 3.00 17.72 17.57
CA ARG A 310 2.40 18.24 16.33
C ARG A 310 1.93 19.68 16.49
N VAL A 311 1.46 20.09 17.68
CA VAL A 311 1.15 21.50 17.97
C VAL A 311 2.40 22.38 17.87
N PHE A 312 3.54 21.91 18.41
CA PHE A 312 4.80 22.65 18.37
C PHE A 312 5.44 22.78 16.97
N VAL A 313 5.02 21.97 16.00
CA VAL A 313 5.42 22.15 14.59
C VAL A 313 4.85 23.45 14.00
N GLY A 314 3.79 24.01 14.60
CA GLY A 314 3.26 25.33 14.22
C GLY A 314 2.35 25.34 12.99
N ASP A 315 2.12 24.18 12.36
CA ASP A 315 1.21 24.03 11.22
C ASP A 315 -0.01 23.17 11.60
N PRO A 316 -1.21 23.76 11.70
CA PRO A 316 -2.44 23.04 12.03
C PRO A 316 -2.97 22.21 10.86
N SER A 317 -2.43 22.37 9.64
CA SER A 317 -2.90 21.62 8.47
C SER A 317 -2.77 20.11 8.69
N GLY A 318 -3.85 19.38 8.40
CA GLY A 318 -3.90 17.94 8.55
C GLY A 318 -3.59 17.40 9.95
N PHE A 319 -3.70 18.23 11.01
CA PHE A 319 -3.32 17.85 12.39
C PHE A 319 -3.92 16.50 12.79
N LEU A 320 -5.25 16.37 12.67
CA LEU A 320 -5.95 15.14 13.06
C LEU A 320 -5.48 13.95 12.23
N HIS A 321 -5.39 14.12 10.90
CA HIS A 321 -4.96 13.05 10.00
C HIS A 321 -3.55 12.53 10.32
N ILE A 322 -2.59 13.43 10.55
CA ILE A 322 -1.20 13.05 10.84
C ILE A 322 -1.09 12.39 12.21
N VAL A 323 -1.68 12.99 13.24
CA VAL A 323 -1.66 12.44 14.60
C VAL A 323 -2.36 11.08 14.63
N SER A 324 -3.54 10.96 14.01
CA SER A 324 -4.26 9.69 13.94
C SER A 324 -3.48 8.65 13.18
N ALA A 325 -2.92 8.97 12.00
CA ALA A 325 -2.19 8.00 11.19
C ALA A 325 -0.92 7.48 11.89
N ILE A 326 -0.12 8.37 12.47
CA ILE A 326 1.09 7.97 13.22
C ILE A 326 0.71 7.13 14.44
N PHE A 327 -0.29 7.58 15.21
CA PHE A 327 -0.76 6.85 16.38
C PHE A 327 -1.29 5.46 16.00
N TRP A 328 -2.02 5.34 14.91
CA TRP A 328 -2.50 4.07 14.39
C TRP A 328 -1.35 3.12 14.04
N GLY A 329 -0.30 3.64 13.39
CA GLY A 329 0.94 2.92 13.14
C GLY A 329 1.57 2.40 14.42
N TRP A 330 1.75 3.26 15.43
CA TRP A 330 2.30 2.85 16.73
C TRP A 330 1.47 1.78 17.43
N ILE A 331 0.15 1.93 17.46
CA ILE A 331 -0.74 0.97 18.08
C ILE A 331 -0.64 -0.39 17.40
N MET A 332 -0.64 -0.44 16.07
CA MET A 332 -0.64 -1.71 15.34
C MET A 332 0.73 -2.38 15.26
N THR A 333 1.74 -1.65 14.82
CA THR A 333 3.04 -2.24 14.46
C THR A 333 3.97 -2.37 15.67
N VAL A 334 3.73 -1.59 16.73
CA VAL A 334 4.55 -1.61 17.95
C VAL A 334 3.76 -2.19 19.12
N PHE A 335 2.73 -1.50 19.60
CA PHE A 335 2.01 -1.89 20.82
C PHE A 335 1.37 -3.29 20.68
N ALA A 336 0.47 -3.47 19.72
CA ALA A 336 -0.26 -4.71 19.52
C ALA A 336 0.66 -5.88 19.15
N LEU A 337 1.61 -5.69 18.21
CA LEU A 337 2.59 -6.73 17.87
C LEU A 337 3.44 -7.15 19.08
N SER A 338 3.83 -6.21 19.94
CA SER A 338 4.66 -6.49 21.12
C SER A 338 3.98 -7.32 22.21
N HIS A 339 2.65 -7.48 22.17
CA HIS A 339 1.94 -8.44 23.02
C HIS A 339 2.39 -9.88 22.74
N THR A 340 2.80 -10.19 21.50
CA THR A 340 3.43 -11.47 21.16
C THR A 340 4.72 -11.68 21.94
N ALA A 341 5.53 -10.63 22.10
CA ALA A 341 6.76 -10.68 22.88
C ALA A 341 6.49 -10.75 24.39
N TRP A 342 5.40 -10.12 24.86
CA TRP A 342 5.00 -10.20 26.27
C TRP A 342 4.61 -11.62 26.68
N LEU A 343 4.03 -12.43 25.78
CA LEU A 343 3.74 -13.85 26.07
C LEU A 343 4.98 -14.62 26.58
N LEU A 344 6.18 -14.21 26.17
CA LEU A 344 7.45 -14.80 26.60
C LEU A 344 7.91 -14.36 27.99
N MET A 345 7.40 -13.22 28.46
CA MET A 345 7.71 -12.66 29.78
C MET A 345 6.68 -13.03 30.84
N LEU A 346 5.58 -13.69 30.46
CA LEU A 346 4.62 -14.21 31.44
C LEU A 346 5.32 -15.17 32.40
N PRO A 347 4.92 -15.17 33.69
CA PRO A 347 5.48 -16.10 34.67
C PRO A 347 5.42 -17.52 34.13
N THR A 348 6.55 -18.22 34.09
CA THR A 348 6.58 -19.55 33.49
C THR A 348 6.08 -20.60 34.47
N ILE A 349 4.94 -21.25 34.18
CA ILE A 349 4.54 -22.49 34.87
C ILE A 349 5.49 -23.64 34.49
N ASN A 350 6.13 -23.57 33.31
CA ASN A 350 7.15 -24.51 32.83
C ASN A 350 8.30 -23.76 32.12
N ILE A 351 9.51 -24.34 32.10
CA ILE A 351 10.75 -23.76 31.56
C ILE A 351 10.61 -23.20 30.12
N GLN A 352 9.65 -23.73 29.33
CA GLN A 352 9.39 -23.31 27.94
C GLN A 352 8.04 -22.57 27.74
N GLY A 353 7.30 -22.26 28.82
CA GLY A 353 5.88 -21.89 28.76
C GLY A 353 5.55 -20.74 27.81
N GLY A 354 6.28 -19.62 27.90
CA GLY A 354 6.01 -18.45 27.05
C GLY A 354 6.26 -18.70 25.56
N ALA A 355 7.28 -19.50 25.22
CA ALA A 355 7.58 -19.86 23.83
C ALA A 355 6.47 -20.71 23.20
N LEU A 356 5.94 -21.67 23.98
CA LEU A 356 4.84 -22.52 23.55
C LEU A 356 3.55 -21.72 23.32
N LEU A 357 3.28 -20.70 24.15
CA LEU A 357 2.16 -19.78 23.94
C LEU A 357 2.28 -19.00 22.62
N VAL A 358 3.48 -18.53 22.27
CA VAL A 358 3.74 -17.86 20.99
C VAL A 358 3.55 -18.82 19.81
N LEU A 359 4.07 -20.06 19.93
CA LEU A 359 3.89 -21.09 18.90
C LEU A 359 2.40 -21.43 18.70
N PHE A 360 1.65 -21.58 19.80
CA PHE A 360 0.21 -21.80 19.77
C PHE A 360 -0.53 -20.66 19.05
N LEU A 361 -0.24 -19.41 19.41
CA LEU A 361 -0.83 -18.23 18.77
C LEU A 361 -0.56 -18.19 17.26
N LEU A 362 0.69 -18.39 16.85
CA LEU A 362 1.08 -18.34 15.44
C LEU A 362 0.50 -19.49 14.63
N ALA A 363 0.50 -20.71 15.20
CA ALA A 363 -0.09 -21.88 14.57
C ALA A 363 -1.59 -21.64 14.32
N LEU A 364 -2.34 -21.22 15.34
CA LEU A 364 -3.78 -20.96 15.18
C LEU A 364 -4.08 -19.79 14.26
N THR A 365 -3.32 -18.69 14.34
CA THR A 365 -3.52 -17.52 13.45
C THR A 365 -3.27 -17.91 11.98
N GLY A 366 -2.18 -18.63 11.71
CA GLY A 366 -1.86 -19.11 10.36
C GLY A 366 -2.88 -20.13 9.84
N SER A 367 -3.26 -21.11 10.67
CA SER A 367 -4.28 -22.10 10.33
C SER A 367 -5.64 -21.47 10.08
N ASN A 368 -6.03 -20.44 10.84
CA ASN A 368 -7.27 -19.69 10.63
C ASN A 368 -7.31 -19.06 9.24
N ASN A 369 -6.24 -18.39 8.82
CA ASN A 369 -6.16 -17.76 7.51
C ASN A 369 -6.29 -18.78 6.36
N ILE A 370 -5.64 -19.94 6.51
CA ILE A 370 -5.76 -21.04 5.54
C ILE A 370 -7.19 -21.59 5.54
N ALA A 371 -7.76 -21.87 6.71
CA ALA A 371 -9.10 -22.42 6.84
C ALA A 371 -10.17 -21.49 6.26
N GLN A 372 -10.10 -20.19 6.55
CA GLN A 372 -11.03 -19.21 5.98
C GLN A 372 -10.97 -19.18 4.46
N TYR A 373 -9.77 -19.28 3.88
CA TYR A 373 -9.61 -19.34 2.43
C TYR A 373 -10.19 -20.64 1.85
N LEU A 374 -9.93 -21.78 2.48
CA LEU A 374 -10.44 -23.09 2.03
C LEU A 374 -11.96 -23.16 2.10
N TRP A 375 -12.56 -22.83 3.27
CA TRP A 375 -14.01 -22.81 3.44
C TRP A 375 -14.67 -21.75 2.56
N GLY A 376 -14.03 -20.59 2.41
CA GLY A 376 -14.54 -19.53 1.57
C GLY A 376 -14.53 -19.88 0.08
N LYS A 377 -13.54 -20.65 -0.39
CA LYS A 377 -13.47 -21.12 -1.77
C LYS A 377 -14.43 -22.29 -2.04
N SER A 378 -14.57 -23.21 -1.09
CA SER A 378 -15.39 -24.42 -1.26
C SER A 378 -16.88 -24.16 -1.10
N CYS A 379 -17.27 -23.30 -0.15
CA CYS A 379 -18.67 -23.12 0.25
C CYS A 379 -19.11 -21.65 0.28
N GLY A 380 -18.23 -20.70 -0.03
CA GLY A 380 -18.51 -19.26 0.10
C GLY A 380 -19.55 -18.75 -0.90
N ARG A 381 -20.61 -18.13 -0.37
CA ARG A 381 -21.68 -17.51 -1.18
C ARG A 381 -21.93 -16.07 -0.74
N ARG A 382 -21.95 -15.82 0.57
CA ARG A 382 -22.27 -14.50 1.13
C ARG A 382 -20.99 -13.74 1.45
N LYS A 383 -20.77 -12.59 0.81
CA LYS A 383 -19.61 -11.73 1.09
C LYS A 383 -19.80 -10.98 2.41
N VAL A 384 -18.75 -10.89 3.24
CA VAL A 384 -18.83 -10.16 4.53
C VAL A 384 -18.56 -8.67 4.32
N VAL A 385 -17.49 -8.33 3.60
CA VAL A 385 -17.02 -6.95 3.40
C VAL A 385 -16.65 -6.70 1.93
N PRO A 386 -17.64 -6.68 1.01
CA PRO A 386 -17.38 -6.71 -0.44
C PRO A 386 -16.57 -5.52 -0.97
N LYS A 387 -16.68 -4.33 -0.35
CA LYS A 387 -15.92 -3.13 -0.75
C LYS A 387 -14.45 -3.17 -0.30
N VAL A 388 -14.17 -3.82 0.82
CA VAL A 388 -12.83 -3.86 1.44
C VAL A 388 -12.05 -5.10 0.98
N SER A 389 -12.68 -6.26 1.10
CA SER A 389 -12.08 -7.56 0.76
C SER A 389 -13.12 -8.44 0.04
N PRO A 390 -13.21 -8.37 -1.30
CA PRO A 390 -14.26 -9.03 -2.07
C PRO A 390 -14.19 -10.57 -2.03
N GLY A 391 -13.04 -11.13 -1.63
CA GLY A 391 -12.82 -12.58 -1.50
C GLY A 391 -13.24 -13.16 -0.15
N LYS A 392 -13.62 -12.33 0.84
CA LYS A 392 -14.01 -12.80 2.17
C LYS A 392 -15.50 -13.12 2.24
N THR A 393 -15.80 -14.36 2.61
CA THR A 393 -17.17 -14.89 2.71
C THR A 393 -17.54 -15.26 4.14
N LEU A 394 -18.83 -15.21 4.45
CA LEU A 394 -19.36 -15.53 5.77
C LEU A 394 -19.14 -17.01 6.10
N GLU A 395 -19.32 -17.89 5.11
CA GLU A 395 -19.05 -19.31 5.25
C GLU A 395 -17.56 -19.57 5.48
N GLY A 396 -16.67 -18.79 4.85
CA GLY A 396 -15.25 -18.80 5.13
C GLY A 396 -14.93 -18.38 6.57
N LEU A 397 -15.53 -17.30 7.06
CA LEU A 397 -15.38 -16.85 8.45
C LEU A 397 -15.83 -17.92 9.44
N VAL A 398 -17.06 -18.44 9.30
CA VAL A 398 -17.61 -19.45 10.20
C VAL A 398 -16.79 -20.74 10.17
N GLY A 399 -16.45 -21.24 8.97
CA GLY A 399 -15.63 -22.44 8.81
C GLY A 399 -14.21 -22.26 9.38
N GLY A 400 -13.61 -21.08 9.18
CA GLY A 400 -12.31 -20.72 9.75
C GLY A 400 -12.32 -20.70 11.27
N VAL A 401 -13.32 -20.06 11.88
CA VAL A 401 -13.50 -20.01 13.34
C VAL A 401 -13.69 -21.42 13.91
N ILE A 402 -14.58 -22.24 13.35
CA ILE A 402 -14.82 -23.61 13.81
C ILE A 402 -13.54 -24.45 13.69
N THR A 403 -12.83 -24.35 12.57
CA THR A 403 -11.56 -25.09 12.37
C THR A 403 -10.52 -24.65 13.40
N THR A 404 -10.44 -23.36 13.70
CA THR A 404 -9.50 -22.80 14.70
C THR A 404 -9.85 -23.26 16.11
N MET A 405 -11.14 -23.33 16.46
CA MET A 405 -11.61 -23.88 17.73
C MET A 405 -11.22 -25.36 17.90
N ILE A 406 -11.45 -26.17 16.86
CA ILE A 406 -11.08 -27.60 16.86
C ILE A 406 -9.57 -27.76 16.95
N ALA A 407 -8.80 -27.02 16.14
CA ALA A 407 -7.35 -27.03 16.19
C ALA A 407 -6.84 -26.66 17.59
N SER A 408 -7.42 -25.63 18.19
CA SER A 408 -7.10 -25.19 19.55
C SER A 408 -7.34 -26.27 20.61
N LEU A 409 -8.42 -27.05 20.50
CA LEU A 409 -8.65 -28.20 21.40
C LEU A 409 -7.59 -29.30 21.24
N ILE A 410 -7.12 -29.53 20.01
CA ILE A 410 -6.15 -30.58 19.72
C ILE A 410 -4.76 -30.19 20.22
N ILE A 411 -4.30 -28.96 19.92
CA ILE A 411 -2.93 -28.52 20.22
C ILE A 411 -2.81 -27.80 21.58
N GLY A 412 -3.92 -27.30 22.13
CA GLY A 412 -3.98 -26.53 23.37
C GLY A 412 -3.39 -27.27 24.57
N PRO A 413 -3.76 -28.54 24.84
CA PRO A 413 -3.19 -29.31 25.95
C PRO A 413 -1.68 -29.53 25.86
N LEU A 414 -1.11 -29.49 24.64
CA LEU A 414 0.32 -29.68 24.42
C LEU A 414 1.11 -28.38 24.60
N LEU A 415 0.54 -27.25 24.19
CA LEU A 415 1.27 -25.98 24.06
C LEU A 415 0.90 -24.93 25.12
N THR A 416 -0.17 -25.14 25.88
CA THR A 416 -0.73 -24.13 26.78
C THR A 416 -1.18 -24.76 28.11
N PRO A 417 -1.23 -23.99 29.20
CA PRO A 417 -1.80 -24.45 30.47
C PRO A 417 -3.34 -24.41 30.49
N LEU A 418 -3.99 -24.24 29.34
CA LEU A 418 -5.44 -24.03 29.26
C LEU A 418 -6.21 -25.34 29.48
N ASN A 419 -7.30 -25.28 30.24
CA ASN A 419 -8.27 -26.37 30.26
C ASN A 419 -9.08 -26.43 28.95
N THR A 420 -9.88 -27.49 28.76
CA THR A 420 -10.63 -27.71 27.51
C THR A 420 -11.54 -26.55 27.13
N LEU A 421 -12.25 -25.96 28.10
CA LEU A 421 -13.14 -24.82 27.84
C LEU A 421 -12.34 -23.56 27.46
N GLN A 422 -11.25 -23.29 28.18
CA GLN A 422 -10.38 -22.16 27.89
C GLN A 422 -9.68 -22.30 26.53
N ALA A 423 -9.24 -23.51 26.16
CA ALA A 423 -8.67 -23.78 24.84
C ALA A 423 -9.72 -23.54 23.74
N LEU A 424 -10.97 -23.98 23.94
CA LEU A 424 -12.06 -23.70 23.01
C LEU A 424 -12.29 -22.19 22.82
N LEU A 425 -12.34 -21.45 23.93
CA LEU A 425 -12.51 -19.99 23.94
C LEU A 425 -11.31 -19.27 23.29
N ALA A 426 -10.08 -19.72 23.53
CA ALA A 426 -8.89 -19.20 22.87
C ALA A 426 -8.99 -19.34 21.35
N GLY A 427 -9.41 -20.51 20.86
CA GLY A 427 -9.61 -20.77 19.44
C GLY A 427 -10.70 -19.90 18.82
N LEU A 428 -11.80 -19.67 19.55
CA LEU A 428 -12.87 -18.75 19.13
C LEU A 428 -12.36 -17.31 19.02
N LEU A 429 -11.66 -16.82 20.04
CA LEU A 429 -11.11 -15.47 20.10
C LEU A 429 -10.08 -15.24 18.99
N ILE A 430 -9.13 -16.15 18.80
CA ILE A 430 -8.12 -16.09 17.72
C ILE A 430 -8.81 -16.17 16.35
N GLY A 431 -9.82 -17.03 16.22
CA GLY A 431 -10.64 -17.17 15.01
C GLY A 431 -11.24 -15.85 14.55
N ILE A 432 -11.94 -15.15 15.45
CA ILE A 432 -12.64 -13.89 15.17
C ILE A 432 -11.64 -12.75 14.99
N SER A 433 -10.72 -12.57 15.94
CA SER A 433 -9.76 -11.46 15.92
C SER A 433 -8.81 -11.52 14.71
N GLY A 434 -8.42 -12.72 14.27
CA GLY A 434 -7.62 -12.88 13.06
C GLY A 434 -8.34 -12.39 11.81
N PHE A 435 -9.65 -12.68 11.69
CA PHE A 435 -10.47 -12.12 10.61
C PHE A 435 -10.57 -10.60 10.68
N CYS A 436 -10.78 -10.05 11.89
CA CYS A 436 -10.85 -8.60 12.08
C CYS A 436 -9.54 -7.92 11.64
N GLY A 437 -8.38 -8.45 12.04
CA GLY A 437 -7.08 -7.88 11.66
C GLY A 437 -6.84 -7.84 10.15
N ASP A 438 -7.12 -8.94 9.45
CA ASP A 438 -7.00 -9.01 7.98
C ASP A 438 -7.94 -8.00 7.27
N VAL A 439 -9.20 -7.90 7.71
CA VAL A 439 -10.17 -6.96 7.12
C VAL A 439 -9.78 -5.51 7.41
N VAL A 440 -9.31 -5.19 8.60
CA VAL A 440 -8.89 -3.83 8.96
C VAL A 440 -7.66 -3.41 8.16
N MET A 441 -6.64 -4.27 8.03
CA MET A 441 -5.49 -3.96 7.18
C MET A 441 -5.88 -3.88 5.70
N SER A 442 -6.81 -4.71 5.24
CA SER A 442 -7.38 -4.58 3.91
C SER A 442 -8.05 -3.22 3.72
N ALA A 443 -8.78 -2.70 4.71
CA ALA A 443 -9.44 -1.40 4.63
C ALA A 443 -8.42 -0.25 4.49
N ILE A 444 -7.35 -0.27 5.29
CA ILE A 444 -6.26 0.72 5.21
C ILE A 444 -5.61 0.72 3.83
N LYS A 445 -5.35 -0.46 3.28
CA LYS A 445 -4.80 -0.58 1.93
C LYS A 445 -5.75 0.01 0.89
N ARG A 446 -7.07 -0.22 1.02
CA ARG A 446 -8.06 0.35 0.10
C ARG A 446 -8.20 1.87 0.22
N ASP A 447 -8.13 2.39 1.44
CA ASP A 447 -8.16 3.83 1.71
C ASP A 447 -7.02 4.56 0.99
N ILE A 448 -5.84 3.93 0.95
CA ILE A 448 -4.64 4.46 0.28
C ILE A 448 -4.57 4.07 -1.21
N GLY A 449 -5.55 3.32 -1.74
CA GLY A 449 -5.60 2.93 -3.15
C GLY A 449 -4.63 1.80 -3.55
N VAL A 450 -4.10 1.04 -2.59
CA VAL A 450 -3.15 -0.05 -2.82
C VAL A 450 -3.73 -1.42 -2.46
N LYS A 451 -3.12 -2.50 -2.97
CA LYS A 451 -3.53 -3.89 -2.68
C LYS A 451 -2.59 -4.61 -1.71
N ASP A 452 -1.29 -4.44 -1.92
CA ASP A 452 -0.22 -5.04 -1.12
C ASP A 452 0.50 -3.91 -0.38
N SER A 453 0.89 -4.13 0.88
CA SER A 453 1.50 -3.10 1.72
C SER A 453 2.94 -2.78 1.33
N GLY A 454 3.61 -3.70 0.63
CA GLY A 454 5.01 -3.52 0.28
C GLY A 454 5.60 -4.68 -0.53
N LYS A 455 6.93 -4.68 -0.64
CA LYS A 455 7.72 -5.71 -1.36
C LYS A 455 8.88 -6.21 -0.50
N LEU A 456 8.73 -6.15 0.82
CA LEU A 456 9.83 -6.48 1.74
C LEU A 456 10.12 -7.99 1.75
N LEU A 457 9.10 -8.83 1.57
CA LEU A 457 9.23 -10.28 1.62
C LEU A 457 9.14 -10.91 0.23
N PRO A 458 10.21 -11.59 -0.23
CA PRO A 458 10.22 -12.27 -1.52
C PRO A 458 9.03 -13.22 -1.70
N GLY A 459 8.29 -13.04 -2.80
CA GLY A 459 7.12 -13.87 -3.15
C GLY A 459 5.87 -13.68 -2.28
N HIS A 460 5.92 -12.86 -1.22
CA HIS A 460 4.87 -12.73 -0.20
C HIS A 460 4.27 -11.33 -0.06
N GLY A 461 4.85 -10.33 -0.70
CA GLY A 461 4.40 -8.93 -0.61
C GLY A 461 5.07 -8.21 0.56
N GLY A 462 4.28 -7.47 1.32
CA GLY A 462 4.75 -6.74 2.48
C GLY A 462 4.88 -7.58 3.74
N LEU A 463 5.65 -7.09 4.72
CA LEU A 463 5.67 -7.66 6.08
C LEU A 463 4.33 -7.42 6.78
N LEU A 464 3.73 -6.24 6.59
CA LEU A 464 2.41 -5.92 7.15
C LEU A 464 1.32 -6.89 6.66
N ASP A 465 1.37 -7.30 5.40
CA ASP A 465 0.48 -8.34 4.84
C ASP A 465 0.69 -9.75 5.45
N ARG A 466 1.76 -9.97 6.21
CA ARG A 466 2.00 -11.24 6.92
C ARG A 466 1.58 -11.19 8.38
N ILE A 467 1.59 -10.01 8.99
CA ILE A 467 1.27 -9.82 10.41
C ILE A 467 -0.12 -9.20 10.64
N ASP A 468 -0.88 -8.90 9.59
CA ASP A 468 -2.20 -8.25 9.65
C ASP A 468 -3.15 -8.89 10.68
N SER A 469 -3.27 -10.21 10.61
CA SER A 469 -4.12 -11.03 11.47
C SER A 469 -3.47 -11.18 12.84
N LEU A 470 -2.14 -11.29 12.88
CA LEU A 470 -1.35 -11.48 14.10
C LEU A 470 -1.46 -10.29 15.06
N ILE A 471 -1.49 -9.07 14.53
CA ILE A 471 -1.58 -7.85 15.35
C ILE A 471 -2.84 -7.90 16.25
N PHE A 472 -3.96 -8.37 15.72
CA PHE A 472 -5.19 -8.51 16.48
C PHE A 472 -5.19 -9.76 17.37
N THR A 473 -4.78 -10.92 16.84
CA THR A 473 -4.80 -12.17 17.62
C THR A 473 -3.83 -12.12 18.81
N ALA A 474 -2.65 -11.51 18.64
CA ALA A 474 -1.67 -11.37 19.71
C ALA A 474 -2.21 -10.58 20.89
N THR A 475 -2.85 -9.45 20.61
CA THR A 475 -3.42 -8.57 21.65
C THR A 475 -4.52 -9.31 22.41
N VAL A 476 -5.50 -9.87 21.70
CA VAL A 476 -6.65 -10.55 22.32
C VAL A 476 -6.21 -11.78 23.10
N PHE A 477 -5.36 -12.62 22.51
CA PHE A 477 -4.87 -13.84 23.15
C PHE A 477 -4.02 -13.54 24.38
N PHE A 478 -3.18 -12.50 24.33
CA PHE A 478 -2.37 -12.08 25.49
C PHE A 478 -3.22 -11.76 26.72
N TYR A 479 -4.26 -10.93 26.57
CA TYR A 479 -5.11 -10.60 27.71
C TYR A 479 -5.91 -11.81 28.18
N PHE A 480 -6.38 -12.64 27.24
CA PHE A 480 -7.08 -13.88 27.58
C PHE A 480 -6.20 -14.80 28.43
N ILE A 481 -4.97 -15.11 28.00
CA ILE A 481 -4.09 -16.00 28.75
C ILE A 481 -3.64 -15.40 30.07
N ARG A 482 -3.44 -14.08 30.13
CA ARG A 482 -3.13 -13.38 31.38
C ARG A 482 -4.28 -13.58 32.36
N TYR A 483 -5.46 -13.04 32.10
CA TYR A 483 -6.55 -13.10 33.08
C TYR A 483 -7.08 -14.51 33.39
N CYS A 484 -6.93 -15.48 32.49
CA CYS A 484 -7.36 -16.85 32.75
C CYS A 484 -6.33 -17.71 33.50
N CYS A 485 -5.04 -17.36 33.47
CA CYS A 485 -3.97 -18.23 34.00
C CYS A 485 -2.93 -17.53 34.89
N TYR A 486 -2.84 -16.20 34.88
CA TYR A 486 -1.80 -15.39 35.54
C TYR A 486 -2.37 -14.12 36.20
#